data_AF-A0AAN6JUE8-F1
#
_entry.id   AF-A0AAN6JUE8-F1
#
_cell.length_a   1.000
_cell.length_b   1.000
_cell.length_c   1.000
_cell.angle_alpha   90.00
_cell.angle_beta   90.00
_cell.angle_gamma   90.00
#
_symmetry.space_group_name_H-M   'P 1'
#
loop_
_entity.id
_entity.type
_entity.pdbx_description
1 polymer ?
#
loop_
_entity_poly.entity_id
_entity_poly.type
_entity_poly.pdbx_seq_one_letter_code
_entity_poly.pdbx_strand_id
1 'polypeptide(L)'
;RPDGPGQEYQQPLTPAFSVLNFEKAARPEMLGSALFSVDDIFPRLQAFKDELQRNGHGGSPLYFAKVDVQSCFDTIPQKRLMALASTIVRDDSYRIARYARAKLVSGQSKQSPGFGARPSWKFLTKASASSRPFSFANEAAADTNEGRSRTVYIDNVVQRAESRKAVLDLLEEH
;
A
#
# COMPACT_ATOMS: atom_id res chain seq x y z
N ARG A 1 -3.90 23.95 41.49
CA ARG A 1 -2.58 23.42 41.01
C ARG A 1 -2.82 23.01 39.56
N PRO A 2 -2.30 23.75 38.57
CA PRO A 2 -2.83 23.69 37.21
C PRO A 2 -2.17 22.58 36.37
N ASP A 3 -3.02 21.92 35.59
CA ASP A 3 -2.86 21.48 34.19
C ASP A 3 -1.48 20.95 33.77
N GLY A 4 -1.36 19.62 33.81
CA GLY A 4 -0.36 18.91 33.00
C GLY A 4 -0.80 18.93 31.53
N PRO A 5 0.14 19.12 30.57
CA PRO A 5 -0.21 19.18 29.16
C PRO A 5 -0.88 17.88 28.74
N GLY A 6 -2.08 17.99 28.17
CA GLY A 6 -2.73 16.89 27.48
C GLY A 6 -1.74 16.33 26.46
N GLN A 7 -1.36 15.07 26.64
CA GLN A 7 -0.74 14.31 25.56
C GLN A 7 -1.81 14.22 24.48
N GLU A 8 -1.74 15.09 23.48
CA GLU A 8 -2.35 14.85 22.18
C GLU A 8 -1.79 13.52 21.70
N TYR A 9 -2.57 12.45 21.90
CA TYR A 9 -2.26 11.14 21.37
C TYR A 9 -2.33 11.26 19.86
N GLN A 10 -1.20 11.54 19.21
CA GLN A 10 -1.07 11.46 17.76
C GLN A 10 -1.57 10.08 17.34
N GLN A 11 -2.78 10.02 16.79
CA GLN A 11 -3.33 8.77 16.35
C GLN A 11 -2.47 8.31 15.17
N PRO A 12 -1.90 7.09 15.22
CA PRO A 12 -1.06 6.63 14.13
C PRO A 12 -1.90 6.60 12.85
N LEU A 13 -1.47 7.27 11.77
CA LEU A 13 -2.09 7.25 10.43
C LEU A 13 -2.16 5.84 9.79
N THR A 14 -1.75 4.79 10.50
CA THR A 14 -1.72 3.41 10.03
C THR A 14 -3.09 2.93 9.54
N PRO A 15 -4.23 3.23 10.20
CA PRO A 15 -5.55 2.86 9.70
C PRO A 15 -5.87 3.52 8.35
N ALA A 16 -5.72 4.85 8.27
CA ALA A 16 -5.97 5.59 7.04
C ALA A 16 -5.04 5.11 5.90
N PHE A 17 -3.75 4.92 6.18
CA PHE A 17 -2.79 4.38 5.21
C PHE A 17 -3.17 2.97 4.72
N SER A 18 -3.65 2.11 5.62
CA SER A 18 -4.07 0.75 5.25
C SER A 18 -5.31 0.78 4.35
N VAL A 19 -6.28 1.63 4.67
CA VAL A 19 -7.51 1.83 3.88
C VAL A 19 -7.20 2.42 2.51
N LEU A 20 -6.35 3.44 2.44
CA LEU A 20 -5.92 4.03 1.16
C LEU A 20 -5.18 3.01 0.29
N ASN A 21 -4.35 2.13 0.87
CA ASN A 21 -3.71 1.05 0.12
C ASN A 21 -4.72 0.01 -0.40
N PHE A 22 -5.77 -0.28 0.38
CA PHE A 22 -6.85 -1.16 -0.07
C PHE A 22 -7.60 -0.54 -1.26
N GLU A 23 -8.02 0.71 -1.15
CA GLU A 23 -8.73 1.41 -2.24
C GLU A 23 -7.86 1.54 -3.49
N LYS A 24 -6.57 1.86 -3.32
CA LYS A 24 -5.57 1.87 -4.39
C LYS A 24 -5.48 0.53 -5.12
N ALA A 25 -5.45 -0.58 -4.39
CA ALA A 25 -5.35 -1.91 -4.98
C ALA A 25 -6.68 -2.34 -5.64
N ALA A 26 -7.81 -1.90 -5.09
CA ALA A 26 -9.14 -2.20 -5.60
C ALA A 26 -9.48 -1.39 -6.86
N ARG A 27 -9.02 -0.14 -6.95
CA ARG A 27 -9.33 0.82 -8.03
C ARG A 27 -8.10 1.68 -8.40
N PRO A 28 -7.04 1.09 -8.99
CA PRO A 28 -5.84 1.83 -9.36
C PRO A 28 -6.10 2.95 -10.37
N GLU A 29 -7.14 2.81 -11.19
CA GLU A 29 -7.55 3.79 -12.20
C GLU A 29 -7.94 5.15 -11.61
N MET A 30 -8.41 5.19 -10.36
CA MET A 30 -8.78 6.44 -9.68
C MET A 30 -7.58 7.35 -9.42
N LEU A 31 -6.38 6.80 -9.42
CA LEU A 31 -5.13 7.53 -9.18
C LEU A 31 -4.41 7.84 -10.51
N GLY A 32 -5.07 7.56 -11.64
CA GLY A 32 -4.61 7.90 -12.98
C GLY A 32 -3.24 7.33 -13.31
N SER A 33 -2.33 8.22 -13.70
CA SER A 33 -0.96 7.87 -14.11
C SER A 33 0.03 7.78 -12.94
N ALA A 34 -0.44 7.75 -11.69
CA ALA A 34 0.42 7.59 -10.53
C ALA A 34 1.20 6.27 -10.57
N LEU A 35 2.45 6.33 -10.14
CA LEU A 35 3.36 5.20 -9.96
C LEU A 35 3.55 4.96 -8.46
N PHE A 36 3.42 3.73 -8.00
CA PHE A 36 3.52 3.39 -6.58
C PHE A 36 4.78 2.60 -6.23
N SER A 37 5.41 2.00 -7.24
CA SER A 37 6.74 1.40 -7.18
C SER A 37 7.54 1.76 -8.43
N VAL A 38 8.87 1.72 -8.30
CA VAL A 38 9.78 1.78 -9.45
C VAL A 38 9.53 0.62 -10.41
N ASP A 39 9.12 -0.53 -9.87
CA ASP A 39 8.78 -1.72 -10.65
C ASP A 39 7.58 -1.50 -11.59
N ASP A 40 6.73 -0.51 -11.29
CA ASP A 40 5.54 -0.20 -12.10
C ASP A 40 5.88 0.53 -13.41
N ILE A 41 7.08 1.11 -13.52
CA ILE A 41 7.48 1.95 -14.65
C ILE A 41 7.63 1.12 -15.93
N PHE A 42 8.39 0.03 -15.84
CA PHE A 42 8.73 -0.77 -17.02
C PHE A 42 7.50 -1.38 -17.71
N PRO A 43 6.55 -2.03 -16.99
CA PRO A 43 5.33 -2.55 -17.61
C PRO A 43 4.50 -1.46 -18.31
N ARG A 44 4.42 -0.25 -17.74
CA ARG A 44 3.69 0.87 -18.33
C ARG A 44 4.36 1.40 -19.61
N LEU A 45 5.68 1.55 -19.61
CA LEU A 45 6.42 1.94 -20.81
C LEU A 45 6.32 0.89 -21.90
N GLN A 46 6.34 -0.39 -21.55
CA GLN A 46 6.16 -1.50 -22.48
C GLN A 46 4.75 -1.46 -23.11
N ALA A 47 3.70 -1.31 -22.30
CA ALA A 47 2.32 -1.17 -22.79
C ALA A 47 2.15 0.04 -23.71
N PHE A 48 2.74 1.20 -23.37
CA PHE A 48 2.74 2.39 -24.21
C PHE A 48 3.44 2.15 -25.56
N LYS A 49 4.59 1.46 -25.56
CA LYS A 49 5.30 1.09 -26.80
C LYS A 49 4.44 0.19 -27.68
N ASP A 50 3.78 -0.80 -27.10
CA ASP A 50 2.94 -1.75 -27.84
C ASP A 50 1.68 -1.07 -28.41
N GLU A 51 1.14 -0.07 -27.71
CA GLU A 51 0.08 0.80 -28.23
C GLU A 51 0.53 1.66 -29.41
N LEU A 52 1.71 2.29 -29.33
CA LEU A 52 2.29 3.03 -30.45
C LEU A 52 2.48 2.15 -31.69
N GLN A 53 2.95 0.91 -31.51
CA GLN A 53 3.10 -0.04 -32.61
C GLN A 53 1.76 -0.40 -33.24
N ARG A 54 0.73 -0.70 -32.44
CA ARG A 54 -0.63 -1.01 -32.93
C ARG A 54 -1.24 0.16 -33.71
N ASN A 55 -0.94 1.39 -33.30
CA ASN A 55 -1.44 2.60 -33.95
C ASN A 55 -0.59 3.05 -35.15
N GLY A 56 0.40 2.25 -35.59
CA GLY A 56 1.22 2.55 -36.76
C GLY A 56 2.35 3.57 -36.50
N HIS A 57 2.62 3.90 -35.24
CA HIS A 57 3.66 4.85 -34.82
C HIS A 57 4.96 4.18 -34.35
N GLY A 58 5.13 2.87 -34.61
CA GLY A 58 6.26 2.07 -34.11
C GLY A 58 7.67 2.50 -34.57
N GLY A 59 7.78 3.48 -35.46
CA GLY A 59 9.05 4.09 -35.91
C GLY A 59 9.03 5.61 -35.93
N SER A 60 7.99 6.24 -35.38
CA SER A 60 7.88 7.70 -35.31
C SER A 60 8.82 8.25 -34.23
N PRO A 61 9.42 9.45 -34.43
CA PRO A 61 10.21 10.09 -33.40
C PRO A 61 9.33 10.41 -32.18
N LEU A 62 9.85 10.11 -30.99
CA LEU A 62 9.21 10.45 -29.71
C LEU A 62 9.93 11.64 -29.08
N TYR A 63 9.14 12.54 -28.50
CA TYR A 63 9.64 13.69 -27.77
C TYR A 63 9.23 13.54 -26.31
N PHE A 64 10.17 13.74 -25.39
CA PHE A 64 9.95 13.63 -23.96
C PHE A 64 10.13 14.98 -23.28
N ALA A 65 9.17 15.36 -22.44
CA ALA A 65 9.29 16.49 -21.54
C ALA A 65 9.51 15.97 -20.12
N LYS A 66 10.51 16.50 -19.43
CA LYS A 66 10.71 16.27 -17.99
C LYS A 66 10.21 17.49 -17.25
N VAL A 67 9.37 17.27 -16.24
CA VAL A 67 8.89 18.32 -15.35
C VAL A 67 9.24 17.90 -13.93
N ASP A 68 9.89 18.80 -13.21
CA ASP A 68 10.20 18.63 -11.79
C ASP A 68 9.25 19.53 -10.97
N VAL A 69 8.63 18.99 -9.92
CA VAL A 69 7.73 19.74 -9.04
C VAL A 69 8.53 20.23 -7.83
N GLN A 70 8.58 21.56 -7.64
CA GLN A 70 9.24 22.19 -6.50
C GLN A 70 8.32 22.22 -5.28
N SER A 71 8.87 22.04 -4.08
CA SER A 71 8.14 22.16 -2.80
C SER A 71 6.84 21.35 -2.79
N CYS A 72 6.88 20.10 -3.24
CA CYS A 72 5.70 19.27 -3.48
C CYS A 72 4.87 18.96 -2.23
N PHE A 73 5.44 19.05 -1.03
CA PHE A 73 4.69 18.91 0.23
C PHE A 73 4.06 20.23 0.67
N ASP A 74 4.78 21.35 0.55
CA ASP A 74 4.30 22.67 1.02
C ASP A 74 3.22 23.26 0.10
N THR A 75 3.19 22.85 -1.17
CA THR A 75 2.28 23.38 -2.20
C THR A 75 1.01 22.54 -2.38
N ILE A 76 0.78 21.53 -1.53
CA ILE A 76 -0.39 20.65 -1.66
C ILE A 76 -1.68 21.44 -1.38
N PRO A 77 -2.64 21.49 -2.33
CA PRO A 77 -3.92 22.14 -2.12
C PRO A 77 -4.82 21.29 -1.20
N GLN A 78 -4.72 21.51 0.11
CA GLN A 78 -5.36 20.69 1.15
C GLN A 78 -6.86 20.42 0.92
N LYS A 79 -7.63 21.46 0.55
CA LYS A 79 -9.07 21.30 0.25
C LYS A 79 -9.34 20.35 -0.90
N ARG A 80 -8.51 20.39 -1.96
CA ARG A 80 -8.63 19.48 -3.11
C ARG A 80 -8.16 18.08 -2.74
N LEU A 81 -7.12 17.97 -1.92
CA LEU A 81 -6.66 16.67 -1.38
C LEU A 81 -7.77 15.99 -0.59
N MET A 82 -8.46 16.69 0.30
CA MET A 82 -9.54 16.11 1.10
C MET A 82 -10.78 15.75 0.26
N ALA A 83 -11.12 16.56 -0.75
CA ALA A 83 -12.15 16.20 -1.71
C ALA A 83 -11.80 14.90 -2.47
N LEU A 84 -10.53 14.74 -2.86
CA LEU A 84 -10.04 13.50 -3.49
C LEU A 84 -10.07 12.33 -2.50
N ALA A 85 -9.59 12.50 -1.28
CA ALA A 85 -9.58 11.46 -0.24
C ALA A 85 -10.99 10.95 0.06
N SER A 86 -11.98 11.84 0.20
CA SER A 86 -13.38 11.47 0.41
C SER A 86 -14.00 10.73 -0.79
N THR A 87 -13.47 10.94 -1.99
CA THR A 87 -13.89 10.20 -3.20
C THR A 87 -13.24 8.82 -3.25
N ILE A 88 -11.98 8.69 -2.83
CA ILE A 88 -11.23 7.43 -2.82
C ILE A 88 -11.77 6.48 -1.74
N VAL A 89 -11.93 6.98 -0.51
CA VAL A 89 -12.46 6.20 0.63
C VAL A 89 -13.97 6.09 0.48
N ARG A 90 -14.43 4.99 -0.13
CA ARG A 90 -15.83 4.85 -0.57
C ARG A 90 -16.68 4.00 0.37
N ASP A 91 -16.14 2.90 0.87
CA ASP A 91 -16.91 1.96 1.68
C ASP A 91 -17.24 2.55 3.05
N ASP A 92 -18.44 2.29 3.56
CA ASP A 92 -18.89 2.86 4.85
C ASP A 92 -18.09 2.35 6.05
N SER A 93 -17.49 1.17 5.93
CA SER A 93 -16.66 0.57 6.97
C SER A 93 -15.62 -0.39 6.39
N TYR A 94 -14.47 -0.42 7.07
CA TYR A 94 -13.32 -1.24 6.75
C TYR A 94 -12.94 -2.12 7.93
N ARG A 95 -12.40 -3.29 7.63
CA ARG A 95 -11.75 -4.17 8.61
C ARG A 95 -10.25 -4.17 8.38
N ILE A 96 -9.51 -3.87 9.44
CA ILE A 96 -8.05 -3.84 9.46
C ILE A 96 -7.58 -5.10 10.17
N ALA A 97 -6.95 -5.99 9.41
CA ALA A 97 -6.28 -7.18 9.90
C ALA A 97 -4.79 -6.91 10.07
N ARG A 98 -4.18 -7.56 11.06
CA ARG A 98 -2.73 -7.56 11.27
C ARG A 98 -2.24 -8.98 11.15
N TYR A 99 -1.07 -9.17 10.59
CA TYR A 99 -0.44 -10.48 10.57
C TYR A 99 1.08 -10.34 10.57
N ALA A 100 1.77 -11.39 10.94
CA ALA A 100 3.22 -11.46 10.85
C ALA A 100 3.63 -12.51 9.82
N ARG A 101 4.72 -12.25 9.11
CA ARG A 101 5.39 -13.25 8.30
C ARG A 101 6.86 -13.33 8.66
N ALA A 102 7.38 -14.54 8.77
CA ALA A 102 8.80 -14.81 8.99
C ALA A 102 9.39 -15.48 7.77
N LYS A 103 10.51 -14.96 7.29
CA LYS A 103 11.33 -15.62 6.26
C LYS A 103 12.64 -16.05 6.88
N LEU A 104 13.09 -17.27 6.57
CA LEU A 104 14.44 -17.69 6.92
C LEU A 104 15.44 -16.89 6.08
N VAL A 105 16.30 -16.11 6.74
CA VAL A 105 17.46 -15.52 6.08
C VAL A 105 18.56 -16.57 6.11
N SER A 106 18.79 -17.25 4.98
CA SER A 106 19.89 -18.20 4.87
C SER A 106 21.21 -17.45 5.04
N GLY A 107 22.01 -17.84 6.03
CA GLY A 107 23.44 -17.56 5.98
C GLY A 107 24.00 -18.21 4.71
N GLN A 108 24.87 -17.52 3.98
CA GLN A 108 25.47 -17.97 2.71
C GLN A 108 26.48 -19.13 2.87
N SER A 109 26.34 -19.96 3.91
CA SER A 109 27.21 -21.11 4.13
C SER A 109 26.68 -22.32 3.37
N LYS A 110 27.37 -22.71 2.29
CA LYS A 110 27.11 -23.98 1.58
C LYS A 110 27.46 -25.22 2.43
N GLN A 111 28.18 -25.04 3.53
CA GLN A 111 28.77 -26.11 4.35
C GLN A 111 27.87 -26.54 5.52
N SER A 112 26.94 -25.69 5.96
CA SER A 112 25.94 -26.03 6.99
C SER A 112 24.58 -25.38 6.67
N PRO A 113 23.75 -26.01 5.82
CA PRO A 113 22.41 -25.50 5.54
C PRO A 113 21.58 -25.50 6.82
N GLY A 114 21.24 -24.33 7.34
CA GLY A 114 20.30 -24.15 8.46
C GLY A 114 20.89 -23.95 9.85
N PHE A 115 22.21 -24.15 10.06
CA PHE A 115 22.82 -23.87 11.37
C PHE A 115 23.14 -22.36 11.47
N GLY A 116 22.40 -21.65 12.35
CA GLY A 116 22.56 -20.21 12.57
C GLY A 116 21.67 -19.29 11.72
N ALA A 117 20.73 -19.84 10.93
CA ALA A 117 19.77 -19.03 10.18
C ALA A 117 18.78 -18.36 11.15
N ARG A 118 18.70 -17.03 11.13
CA ARG A 118 17.76 -16.26 11.95
C ARG A 118 16.50 -15.93 11.16
N PRO A 119 15.31 -16.05 11.76
CA PRO A 119 14.07 -15.60 11.11
C PRO A 119 14.07 -14.07 11.01
N SER A 120 13.75 -13.55 9.83
CA SER A 120 13.42 -12.14 9.62
C SER A 120 11.91 -11.97 9.66
N TRP A 121 11.44 -11.28 10.70
CA TRP A 121 10.02 -10.99 10.91
C TRP A 121 9.60 -9.71 10.20
N LYS A 122 8.44 -9.76 9.55
CA LYS A 122 7.73 -8.59 9.02
C LYS A 122 6.31 -8.58 9.58
N PHE A 123 5.93 -7.47 10.20
CA PHE A 123 4.57 -7.22 10.67
C PHE A 123 3.83 -6.41 9.61
N LEU A 124 2.66 -6.88 9.23
CA LEU A 124 1.87 -6.34 8.13
C LEU A 124 0.47 -6.00 8.63
N THR A 125 -0.09 -4.96 8.02
CA THR A 125 -1.43 -4.47 8.28
C THR A 125 -2.15 -4.36 6.94
N LYS A 126 -3.35 -4.90 6.85
CA LYS A 126 -4.15 -4.88 5.62
C LYS A 126 -5.59 -4.49 5.91
N ALA A 127 -6.10 -3.53 5.15
CA ALA A 127 -7.52 -3.20 5.19
C ALA A 127 -8.31 -4.03 4.18
N SER A 128 -9.59 -4.20 4.46
CA SER A 128 -10.57 -4.85 3.60
C SER A 128 -11.92 -4.17 3.77
N ALA A 129 -12.73 -4.14 2.72
CA ALA A 129 -14.10 -3.67 2.80
C ALA A 129 -14.93 -4.59 3.70
N SER A 130 -15.90 -4.05 4.43
CA SER A 130 -16.79 -4.88 5.25
C SER A 130 -17.59 -5.91 4.45
N SER A 131 -17.87 -5.62 3.17
CA SER A 131 -18.55 -6.52 2.22
C SER A 131 -17.67 -7.67 1.72
N ARG A 132 -16.34 -7.50 1.73
CA ARG A 132 -15.37 -8.50 1.31
C ARG A 132 -14.31 -8.66 2.39
N PRO A 133 -14.60 -9.44 3.45
CA PRO A 133 -13.70 -9.55 4.59
C PRO A 133 -12.35 -10.14 4.18
N PHE A 134 -11.29 -9.65 4.83
CA PHE A 134 -9.94 -10.19 4.68
C PHE A 134 -9.93 -11.69 5.04
N SER A 135 -9.45 -12.50 4.10
CA SER A 135 -9.16 -13.92 4.32
C SER A 135 -7.65 -14.11 4.35
N PHE A 136 -7.14 -14.45 5.53
CA PHE A 136 -5.72 -14.75 5.73
C PHE A 136 -5.22 -15.89 4.85
N ALA A 137 -6.05 -16.92 4.64
CA ALA A 137 -5.70 -18.04 3.77
C ALA A 137 -5.50 -17.58 2.31
N ASN A 138 -6.36 -16.70 1.82
CA ASN A 138 -6.23 -16.16 0.46
C ASN A 138 -4.98 -15.28 0.33
N GLU A 139 -4.65 -14.52 1.37
CA GLU A 139 -3.43 -13.70 1.40
C GLU A 139 -2.17 -14.56 1.35
N ALA A 140 -2.08 -15.59 2.20
CA ALA A 140 -0.94 -16.50 2.23
C ALA A 140 -0.79 -17.26 0.90
N ALA A 141 -1.90 -17.63 0.26
CA ALA A 141 -1.89 -18.24 -1.06
C ALA A 141 -1.41 -17.27 -2.16
N ALA A 142 -1.88 -16.02 -2.14
CA ALA A 142 -1.43 -14.99 -3.08
C ALA A 142 0.08 -14.70 -2.93
N ASP A 143 0.56 -14.52 -1.69
CA ASP A 143 1.99 -14.34 -1.42
C ASP A 143 2.84 -15.51 -1.95
N THR A 144 2.33 -16.74 -1.80
CA THR A 144 2.99 -17.96 -2.30
C THR A 144 3.06 -17.97 -3.83
N ASN A 145 1.98 -17.58 -4.50
CA ASN A 145 1.91 -17.45 -5.96
C ASN A 145 2.84 -16.35 -6.50
N GLU A 146 3.08 -15.29 -5.72
CA GLU A 146 4.08 -14.25 -6.01
C GLU A 146 5.54 -14.72 -5.78
N GLY A 147 5.76 -16.02 -5.55
CA GLY A 147 7.09 -16.62 -5.41
C GLY A 147 7.70 -16.52 -4.01
N ARG A 148 6.92 -16.11 -2.99
CA ARG A 148 7.40 -16.06 -1.60
C ARG A 148 7.41 -17.46 -0.97
N SER A 149 8.45 -18.23 -1.28
CA SER A 149 8.69 -19.55 -0.69
C SER A 149 9.36 -19.48 0.70
N ARG A 150 9.25 -20.56 1.48
CA ARG A 150 9.90 -20.72 2.81
C ARG A 150 9.52 -19.62 3.82
N THR A 151 8.24 -19.24 3.82
CA THR A 151 7.70 -18.19 4.70
C THR A 151 6.69 -18.82 5.65
N VAL A 152 6.80 -18.48 6.95
CA VAL A 152 5.81 -18.82 7.97
C VAL A 152 4.91 -17.61 8.16
N TYR A 153 3.60 -17.81 8.19
CA TYR A 153 2.62 -16.76 8.43
C TYR A 153 1.94 -16.99 9.77
N ILE A 154 1.75 -15.92 10.54
CA ILE A 154 1.02 -15.91 11.82
C ILE A 154 -0.12 -14.91 11.69
N ASP A 155 -1.34 -15.44 11.74
CA ASP A 155 -2.55 -14.62 11.74
C ASP A 155 -2.75 -13.98 13.11
N ASN A 156 -3.05 -12.68 13.13
CA ASN A 156 -3.54 -12.03 14.33
C ASN A 156 -5.06 -11.92 14.20
N VAL A 157 -5.76 -12.82 14.88
CA VAL A 157 -7.22 -13.05 14.75
C VAL A 157 -8.04 -11.78 15.03
N VAL A 158 -7.48 -10.80 15.75
CA VAL A 158 -8.15 -9.54 16.07
C VAL A 158 -8.14 -8.59 14.87
N GLN A 159 -9.30 -8.45 14.23
CA GLN A 159 -9.56 -7.42 13.23
C GLN A 159 -10.24 -6.21 13.87
N ARG A 160 -9.74 -5.01 13.60
CA ARG A 160 -10.39 -3.76 14.04
C ARG A 160 -11.30 -3.23 12.95
N ALA A 161 -12.50 -2.80 13.32
CA ALA A 161 -13.40 -2.13 12.40
C ALA A 161 -13.17 -0.62 12.47
N GLU A 162 -13.03 0.03 11.31
CA GLU A 162 -12.90 1.47 11.16
C GLU A 162 -14.03 1.99 10.28
N SER A 163 -14.69 3.07 10.69
CA SER A 163 -15.73 3.70 9.88
C SER A 163 -15.11 4.63 8.84
N ARG A 164 -15.81 4.87 7.73
CA ARG A 164 -15.44 5.88 6.72
C ARG A 164 -15.18 7.24 7.36
N LYS A 165 -16.06 7.65 8.28
CA LYS A 165 -15.94 8.92 8.98
C LYS A 165 -14.65 8.98 9.80
N ALA A 166 -14.35 7.96 10.61
CA ALA A 166 -13.13 7.92 11.42
C ALA A 166 -11.86 8.01 10.56
N VAL A 167 -11.84 7.34 9.40
CA VAL A 167 -10.70 7.40 8.47
C VAL A 167 -10.53 8.79 7.88
N LEU A 168 -11.63 9.46 7.48
CA LEU A 168 -11.57 10.81 6.91
C LEU A 168 -11.25 11.87 7.96
N ASP A 169 -11.82 11.76 9.16
CA ASP A 169 -11.51 12.64 10.29
C ASP A 169 -10.01 12.53 10.64
N LEU A 170 -9.45 11.31 10.65
CA LEU A 170 -8.02 11.07 10.90
C LEU A 170 -7.12 11.70 9.81
N LEU A 171 -7.56 11.71 8.56
CA LEU A 171 -6.86 12.36 7.45
C LEU A 171 -7.00 13.89 7.47
N GLU A 172 -8.09 14.43 8.04
CA GLU A 172 -8.31 15.87 8.17
C GLU A 172 -7.53 16.47 9.35
N GLU A 173 -7.33 15.69 10.41
CA GLU A 173 -6.55 16.08 11.58
C GLU A 173 -5.05 16.26 11.28
N HIS A 174 -4.52 15.52 10.30
CA HIS A 174 -3.09 15.48 9.95
C HIS A 174 -2.78 16.28 8.68
#